data_AF-A0A1G1C5W9-F1
#
_entry.id   AF-A0A1G1C5W9-F1
#
_cell.length_a   1.000
_cell.length_b   1.000
_cell.length_c   1.000
_cell.angle_alpha   90.00
_cell.angle_beta   90.00
_cell.angle_gamma   90.00
#
_symmetry.space_group_name_H-M   'P 1'
#
loop_
_entity.id
_entity.type
_entity.pdbx_description
1 polymer ?
#
loop_
_entity_poly.entity_id
_entity_poly.type
_entity_poly.pdbx_seq_one_letter_code
_entity_poly.pdbx_strand_id
1 'polypeptide(L)' 'MTPFERLIEQLVTVSFSFHWFFKAILLIGMFFYLAFGVIAVRQVNLMAKTLNGAFASPIKIIAWIQLGLIIGLFLIILLA' A
#
# COMPACT_ATOMS: atom_id res chain seq x y z
N MET A 1 -6.69 -8.77 -41.92
CA MET A 1 -6.59 -9.26 -40.53
C MET A 1 -7.01 -10.70 -40.47
N THR A 2 -6.14 -11.58 -40.00
CA THR A 2 -6.46 -12.99 -39.80
C THR A 2 -7.34 -13.17 -38.55
N PRO A 3 -8.18 -14.21 -38.49
CA PRO A 3 -8.95 -14.54 -37.27
C PRO A 3 -8.05 -14.70 -36.03
N PHE A 4 -6.81 -15.16 -36.24
CA PHE A 4 -5.81 -15.30 -35.19
C PHE A 4 -5.29 -13.96 -34.65
N GLU A 5 -5.01 -12.98 -35.52
CA GLU A 5 -4.61 -11.62 -35.11
C GLU A 5 -5.66 -10.95 -34.22
N ARG A 6 -6.95 -11.11 -34.55
CA ARG A 6 -8.05 -10.57 -33.74
C ARG A 6 -8.11 -11.19 -32.33
N LEU A 7 -7.84 -12.48 -32.22
CA LEU A 7 -7.80 -13.18 -30.93
C LEU A 7 -6.64 -12.68 -30.05
N ILE A 8 -5.46 -12.51 -30.64
CA ILE A 8 -4.28 -11.98 -29.94
C ILE A 8 -4.57 -10.56 -29.44
N GLU A 9 -5.14 -9.70 -30.29
CA GLU A 9 -5.44 -8.31 -29.96
C GLU A 9 -6.48 -8.19 -28.82
N GLN A 10 -7.51 -9.03 -28.82
CA GLN A 10 -8.49 -9.13 -27.73
C GLN A 10 -7.87 -9.63 -26.42
N LEU A 11 -7.02 -10.65 -26.48
CA LEU A 11 -6.32 -11.18 -25.29
C LEU A 11 -5.40 -10.12 -24.67
N VAL A 12 -4.65 -9.39 -25.49
CA VAL A 12 -3.74 -8.34 -25.03
C VAL A 12 -4.51 -7.18 -24.41
N THR A 13 -5.60 -6.71 -25.05
CA THR A 13 -6.43 -5.62 -24.52
C THR A 13 -7.12 -6.00 -23.22
N VAL A 14 -7.66 -7.22 -23.11
CA VAL A 14 -8.28 -7.72 -21.88
C VAL A 14 -7.23 -7.84 -20.76
N SER A 15 -6.07 -8.44 -21.04
CA SER A 15 -4.99 -8.59 -20.06
C SER A 15 -4.49 -7.23 -19.53
N PHE A 16 -4.27 -6.27 -20.44
CA PHE A 16 -3.81 -4.93 -20.09
C PHE A 16 -4.86 -4.16 -19.26
N SER A 17 -6.14 -4.24 -19.66
CA SER A 17 -7.25 -3.62 -18.94
C SER A 17 -7.42 -4.18 -17.53
N PHE A 18 -7.36 -5.51 -17.39
CA PHE A 18 -7.49 -6.19 -16.11
C PHE A 18 -6.33 -5.84 -15.18
N HIS A 19 -5.10 -5.85 -15.68
CA HIS A 19 -3.92 -5.49 -14.89
C HIS A 19 -4.02 -4.06 -14.33
N TRP A 20 -4.39 -3.08 -15.16
CA TRP A 20 -4.58 -1.69 -14.74
C TRP A 20 -5.70 -1.50 -13.72
N PHE A 21 -6.82 -2.20 -13.92
CA PHE A 21 -7.96 -2.13 -13.00
C PHE A 21 -7.60 -2.63 -11.60
N PHE A 22 -6.93 -3.79 -11.50
CA PHE A 22 -6.48 -4.32 -10.22
C PHE A 22 -5.43 -3.43 -9.55
N LYS A 23 -4.47 -2.90 -10.33
CA LYS A 23 -3.48 -1.95 -9.84
C LYS A 23 -4.13 -0.71 -9.25
N ALA A 24 -5.14 -0.15 -9.92
CA ALA A 24 -5.88 1.03 -9.46
C ALA A 24 -6.63 0.77 -8.14
N ILE A 25 -7.37 -0.35 -8.04
CA ILE A 25 -8.07 -0.72 -6.79
C ILE A 25 -7.09 -0.90 -5.64
N LEU A 26 -5.95 -1.55 -5.90
CA LEU A 26 -4.94 -1.81 -4.90
C LEU A 26 -4.28 -0.51 -4.42
N LEU A 27 -3.98 0.41 -5.34
CA LEU A 27 -3.48 1.75 -5.00
C LEU A 27 -4.48 2.55 -4.15
N ILE A 28 -5.77 2.51 -4.49
CA ILE A 28 -6.82 3.16 -3.70
C ILE A 28 -6.89 2.57 -2.29
N GLY A 29 -6.91 1.24 -2.17
CA GLY A 29 -6.89 0.56 -0.87
C GLY A 29 -5.65 0.91 -0.05
N MET A 30 -4.48 0.94 -0.67
CA MET A 30 -3.23 1.32 -0.02
C MET A 30 -3.19 2.78 0.39
N PHE A 31 -3.81 3.68 -0.36
CA PHE A 31 -3.93 5.08 0.02
C PHE A 31 -4.72 5.24 1.32
N PHE A 32 -5.85 4.54 1.46
CA PHE A 32 -6.58 4.49 2.73
C PHE A 32 -5.74 3.85 3.85
N TYR A 33 -5.01 2.78 3.56
CA TYR A 33 -4.13 2.12 4.52
C TYR A 33 -2.99 3.05 5.01
N LEU A 34 -2.52 3.95 4.14
CA LEU A 34 -1.55 4.99 4.46
C LEU A 34 -2.11 5.97 5.51
N ALA A 35 -3.35 6.44 5.32
CA ALA A 35 -4.03 7.27 6.31
C ALA A 35 -4.19 6.54 7.65
N PHE A 36 -4.52 5.24 7.63
CA PHE A 36 -4.54 4.42 8.83
C PHE A 36 -3.16 4.30 9.50
N GLY A 37 -2.09 4.16 8.73
CA GLY A 37 -0.72 4.13 9.24
C GLY A 37 -0.36 5.41 10.01
N VAL A 38 -0.70 6.58 9.45
CA VAL A 38 -0.48 7.87 10.13
C VAL A 38 -1.28 7.96 11.43
N ILE A 39 -2.53 7.51 11.43
CA ILE A 39 -3.37 7.45 12.64
C ILE A 39 -2.74 6.51 13.67
N ALA A 40 -2.26 5.34 13.26
CA ALA A 40 -1.62 4.38 14.15
C ALA A 40 -0.38 4.97 14.84
N VAL A 41 0.49 5.66 14.10
CA VAL A 41 1.65 6.36 14.70
C VAL A 41 1.21 7.41 15.72
N ARG A 42 0.15 8.18 15.41
CA ARG A 42 -0.41 9.16 16.35
C ARG A 42 -0.91 8.47 17.64
N GLN A 43 -1.63 7.35 17.51
CA GLN A 43 -2.16 6.62 18.66
C GLN A 43 -1.06 6.01 19.52
N VAL A 44 -0.04 5.43 18.88
CA VAL A 44 1.15 4.93 19.57
C VAL A 44 1.86 6.04 20.34
N ASN A 45 1.99 7.23 19.74
CA ASN A 45 2.57 8.38 20.42
C ASN A 45 1.77 8.84 21.64
N LEU A 46 0.44 8.72 21.62
CA LEU A 46 -0.42 9.04 22.76
C LEU A 46 -0.30 7.98 23.85
N MET A 47 -0.37 6.69 23.50
CA MET A 47 -0.20 5.57 24.45
C MET A 47 1.17 5.57 25.12
N ALA A 48 2.22 5.91 24.37
CA ALA A 48 3.58 5.95 24.89
C ALA A 48 3.82 7.07 25.90
N LYS A 49 2.90 8.06 26.05
CA LYS A 49 2.97 9.05 27.14
C LYS A 49 2.56 8.45 28.48
N THR A 50 1.67 7.46 28.46
CA THR A 50 1.18 6.76 29.65
C THR A 50 2.11 5.61 30.06
N LEU A 51 2.82 5.02 29.09
CA LEU A 51 3.86 4.02 29.33
C LEU A 51 5.09 4.69 29.96
N ASN A 52 5.11 4.80 31.28
CA ASN A 52 6.29 5.28 32.01
C ASN A 52 7.31 4.12 32.10
N GLY A 53 8.13 3.94 31.06
CA GLY A 53 9.11 2.85 31.04
C GLY A 53 9.88 2.67 29.73
N ALA A 54 10.85 1.75 29.76
CA ALA A 54 11.81 1.48 28.68
C ALA A 54 11.16 1.10 27.33
N PHE A 55 9.92 0.61 27.34
CA PHE A 55 9.19 0.19 26.13
C PHE A 55 8.55 1.33 25.33
N ALA A 56 8.45 2.55 25.89
CA ALA A 56 7.84 3.68 25.18
C ALA A 56 8.59 4.04 23.89
N SER A 57 9.92 3.96 23.89
CA SER A 57 10.75 4.29 22.73
C SER A 57 10.73 3.20 21.65
N PRO A 58 10.97 1.90 21.98
CA PRO A 58 10.85 0.81 21.00
C PRO A 58 9.51 0.75 20.27
N ILE A 59 8.38 0.93 20.98
CA ILE A 59 7.05 0.85 20.36
C ILE A 59 6.85 2.00 19.35
N LYS A 60 7.33 3.21 19.65
CA LYS A 60 7.31 4.34 18.70
C LYS A 60 8.13 4.04 17.45
N ILE A 61 9.32 3.46 17.62
CA ILE A 61 10.20 3.11 16.49
C ILE A 61 9.49 2.10 15.58
N ILE A 62 8.90 1.04 16.16
CA ILE A 62 8.16 0.04 15.38
C ILE A 62 7.00 0.68 14.61
N ALA A 63 6.26 1.60 15.21
CA ALA A 63 5.17 2.30 14.53
C ALA A 63 5.66 3.12 13.33
N TRP A 64 6.79 3.82 13.47
CA TRP A 64 7.40 4.56 12.36
C TRP A 64 7.94 3.64 11.26
N ILE A 65 8.55 2.51 11.63
CA ILE A 65 8.98 1.49 10.65
C ILE A 65 7.78 0.95 9.89
N GLN A 66 6.68 0.63 10.58
CA GLN A 66 5.45 0.14 9.96
C GLN A 66 4.89 1.16 8.95
N LEU A 67 4.85 2.45 9.30
CA LEU A 67 4.46 3.51 8.36
C LEU A 67 5.42 3.59 7.16
N GLY A 68 6.73 3.49 7.40
CA GLY A 68 7.74 3.44 6.35
C GLY A 68 7.56 2.26 5.38
N LEU A 69 7.21 1.08 5.90
CA LEU A 69 6.90 -0.10 5.09
C LEU A 69 5.64 0.10 4.23
N ILE A 70 4.60 0.74 4.77
CA ILE A 70 3.40 1.07 3.99
C ILE A 70 3.77 2.01 2.83
N ILE A 71 4.54 3.07 3.11
CA ILE A 71 5.00 4.01 2.08
C ILE A 71 5.82 3.27 1.01
N GLY A 72 6.76 2.42 1.43
CA GLY A 72 7.58 1.62 0.52
C GLY A 72 6.74 0.71 -0.37
N LEU A 73 5.78 -0.02 0.21
CA LEU A 73 4.85 -0.86 -0.55
C LEU A 73 4.02 -0.04 -1.53
N PHE A 74 3.47 1.09 -1.10
CA PHE A 74 2.70 1.98 -1.96
C PHE A 74 3.52 2.45 -3.18
N LEU A 75 4.78 2.84 -2.97
CA LEU A 75 5.68 3.24 -4.05
C LEU A 75 6.03 2.08 -4.98
N ILE A 76 6.27 0.88 -4.44
CA ILE A 76 6.50 -0.32 -5.27
C ILE A 76 5.30 -0.59 -6.16
N ILE A 77 4.10 -0.57 -5.61
CA ILE A 77 2.85 -0.79 -6.36
C ILE A 77 2.64 0.33 -7.39
N LEU A 78 2.98 1.58 -7.06
CA LEU A 78 2.84 2.70 -7.99
C LEU A 78 3.76 2.53 -9.21
N LEU A 79 5.00 2.13 -8.97
CA LEU A 79 6.07 2.05 -9.98
C LEU A 79 6.11 0.74 -10.77
N ALA A 80 5.64 -0.37 -10.21
CA ALA A 80 5.57 -1.68 -10.86
C ALA A 80 4.43 -1.74 -11.88
#